data_AF-A0A502JFF5-F1
#
_entry.id   AF-A0A502JFF5-F1
#
_cell.length_a   1.000
_cell.length_b   1.000
_cell.length_c   1.000
_cell.angle_alpha   90.00
_cell.angle_beta   90.00
_cell.angle_gamma   90.00
#
_symmetry.space_group_name_H-M   'P 1'
#
loop_
_entity.id
_entity.type
_entity.pdbx_description
1 polymer ?
#
loop_
_entity_poly.entity_id
_entity_poly.type
_entity_poly.pdbx_seq_one_letter_code
_entity_poly.pdbx_strand_id
1 'polypeptide(L)'
;MENFGIASSGTISQWLKAFRKNGINRLHPKPKSRPSMKPKYAKMPPPPKTEEERLRLRFLGLEAEVTFLKKLDEIIKRDEAKRQKQSKV
;
A
#
# COMPACT_ATOMS: atom_id res chain seq x y z
N MET A 1 15.74 -29.03 -18.69
CA MET A 1 14.74 -28.25 -19.45
C MET A 1 15.06 -26.79 -19.20
N GLU A 2 15.35 -26.03 -20.26
CA GLU A 2 15.71 -24.61 -20.15
C GLU A 2 14.55 -23.81 -19.55
N ASN A 3 14.86 -23.07 -18.48
CA ASN A 3 13.90 -22.20 -17.82
C ASN A 3 13.86 -20.88 -18.59
N PHE A 4 12.93 -20.75 -19.53
CA PHE A 4 12.67 -19.54 -20.33
C PHE A 4 12.18 -18.32 -19.50
N GLY A 5 12.44 -18.28 -18.18
CA GLY A 5 11.95 -17.25 -17.27
C GLY A 5 10.44 -17.29 -17.03
N ILE A 6 9.80 -18.44 -17.29
CA ILE A 6 8.33 -18.60 -17.21
C ILE A 6 7.96 -19.39 -15.95
N ALA A 7 6.91 -18.93 -15.26
CA ALA A 7 6.47 -19.52 -13.99
C ALA A 7 5.99 -20.98 -14.07
N SER A 8 5.58 -21.45 -15.25
CA SER A 8 5.11 -22.82 -15.46
C SER A 8 5.34 -23.30 -16.89
N SER A 9 5.67 -24.59 -17.05
CA SER A 9 5.75 -25.26 -18.35
C SER A 9 4.41 -25.26 -19.12
N GLY A 10 3.28 -25.22 -18.41
CA GLY A 10 1.95 -25.18 -19.01
C GLY A 10 1.64 -23.88 -19.76
N THR A 11 2.34 -22.78 -19.44
CA THR A 11 2.14 -21.47 -20.07
C THR A 11 2.46 -21.50 -21.57
N ILE A 12 3.51 -22.21 -21.98
CA ILE A 12 3.90 -22.35 -23.40
C ILE A 12 2.82 -23.10 -24.18
N SER A 13 2.33 -24.22 -23.62
CA SER A 13 1.24 -25.01 -24.23
C SER A 13 -0.04 -24.20 -24.38
N GLN A 14 -0.35 -23.34 -23.39
CA GLN A 14 -1.50 -22.45 -23.45
C GLN A 14 -1.35 -21.37 -24.53
N TRP A 15 -0.17 -20.77 -24.67
CA TRP A 15 0.13 -19.81 -25.73
C TRP A 15 0.06 -20.45 -27.12
N LEU A 16 0.62 -21.64 -27.30
CA LEU A 16 0.55 -22.39 -28.56
C LEU A 16 -0.90 -22.69 -28.95
N LYS A 17 -1.71 -23.17 -28.00
CA LYS A 17 -3.15 -23.42 -28.23
C LYS A 17 -3.90 -22.14 -28.57
N ALA A 18 -3.57 -21.02 -27.91
CA ALA A 18 -4.17 -19.72 -28.17
C ALA A 18 -3.82 -19.20 -29.57
N PHE A 19 -2.55 -19.35 -29.97
CA PHE A 19 -2.03 -18.96 -31.27
C PHE A 19 -2.67 -19.77 -32.40
N ARG A 20 -2.74 -21.11 -32.29
CA ARG A 20 -3.40 -21.96 -33.30
C ARG A 20 -4.87 -21.62 -33.54
N LYS A 21 -5.56 -21.07 -32.53
CA LYS A 21 -7.00 -20.77 -32.61
C LYS A 21 -7.31 -19.45 -33.31
N ASN A 22 -6.55 -18.40 -33.05
CA ASN A 22 -6.88 -17.04 -33.50
C ASN A 22 -5.64 -16.21 -33.90
N GLY A 23 -4.49 -16.86 -34.12
CA GLY A 23 -3.22 -16.24 -34.46
C GLY A 23 -2.65 -15.36 -33.34
N ILE A 24 -1.81 -14.40 -33.75
CA ILE A 24 -1.13 -13.46 -32.86
C ILE A 24 -2.10 -12.61 -32.03
N ASN A 25 -3.30 -12.33 -32.57
CA ASN A 25 -4.33 -11.51 -31.91
C ASN A 25 -4.75 -12.05 -30.53
N ARG A 26 -4.62 -13.36 -30.30
CA ARG A 26 -4.96 -13.99 -29.01
C ARG A 26 -3.84 -13.94 -27.98
N LEU A 27 -2.62 -13.63 -28.42
CA LEU A 27 -1.46 -13.46 -27.55
C LEU A 27 -1.36 -12.02 -27.03
N HIS A 28 -2.04 -11.06 -27.68
CA HIS A 28 -2.14 -9.69 -27.16
C HIS A 28 -3.01 -9.63 -25.88
N PRO A 29 -2.62 -8.81 -24.89
CA PRO A 29 -3.42 -8.57 -23.71
C PRO A 29 -4.79 -8.04 -24.09
N LYS A 30 -5.85 -8.68 -23.59
CA LYS A 30 -7.21 -8.16 -23.77
C LYS A 30 -7.49 -7.02 -22.78
N PRO A 31 -8.24 -5.98 -23.19
CA PRO A 31 -8.70 -4.97 -22.26
C PRO A 31 -9.49 -5.63 -21.13
N LYS A 32 -9.26 -5.17 -19.90
CA LYS A 32 -9.99 -5.67 -18.73
C LYS A 32 -11.48 -5.45 -18.97
N SER A 33 -12.29 -6.50 -18.86
CA SER A 33 -13.74 -6.43 -19.11
C SER A 33 -14.47 -5.50 -18.14
N ARG A 34 -13.91 -5.31 -16.93
CA ARG A 34 -14.47 -4.43 -15.91
C ARG A 34 -13.63 -3.16 -15.76
N PRO A 35 -14.24 -1.97 -15.72
CA PRO A 35 -13.52 -0.75 -15.39
C PRO A 35 -12.92 -0.85 -13.99
N SER A 36 -11.71 -0.30 -13.82
CA SER A 36 -11.10 -0.18 -12.50
C SER A 36 -11.99 0.69 -11.61
N MET A 37 -12.33 0.19 -10.42
CA MET A 37 -13.15 0.94 -9.46
C MET A 37 -12.38 2.19 -9.01
N LYS A 38 -13.03 3.35 -9.01
CA LYS A 38 -12.43 4.56 -8.46
C LYS A 38 -12.26 4.40 -6.94
N PRO A 39 -11.12 4.83 -6.37
CA PRO A 39 -10.96 4.83 -4.93
C PRO A 39 -12.06 5.69 -4.27
N LYS A 40 -12.64 5.19 -3.17
CA LYS A 40 -13.67 5.89 -2.37
C LYS A 40 -13.07 6.85 -1.32
N TYR A 41 -11.75 6.88 -1.18
CA TYR A 41 -11.07 7.78 -0.25
C TYR A 41 -10.78 9.13 -0.89
N ALA A 42 -10.69 10.16 -0.06
CA ALA A 42 -10.30 11.50 -0.50
C ALA A 42 -8.96 11.44 -1.23
N LYS A 43 -8.86 12.12 -2.37
CA LYS A 43 -7.59 12.26 -3.07
C LYS A 43 -6.59 12.95 -2.15
N MET A 44 -5.33 12.51 -2.21
CA MET A 44 -4.26 13.23 -1.53
C MET A 44 -4.25 14.70 -1.98
N PRO A 45 -3.97 15.64 -1.07
CA PRO A 45 -3.79 17.02 -1.46
C PRO A 45 -2.63 17.11 -2.47
N PRO A 46 -2.71 18.06 -3.43
CA PRO A 46 -1.61 18.30 -4.33
C PRO A 46 -0.35 18.68 -3.54
N PRO A 47 0.85 18.41 -4.09
CA PRO A 47 2.08 18.84 -3.45
C PRO A 47 2.09 20.37 -3.27
N PRO A 48 2.73 20.88 -2.20
CA PRO A 48 2.83 22.31 -1.95
C PRO A 48 3.54 23.01 -3.11
N LYS A 49 3.03 24.19 -3.49
CA LYS A 49 3.59 24.98 -4.61
C LYS A 49 4.66 25.94 -4.15
N THR A 50 4.61 26.33 -2.87
CA THR A 50 5.56 27.26 -2.25
C THR A 50 6.32 26.60 -1.10
N GLU A 51 7.48 27.17 -0.77
CA GLU A 51 8.26 26.73 0.38
C GLU A 51 7.51 26.91 1.70
N GLU A 52 6.77 28.01 1.83
CA GLU A 52 5.99 28.30 3.01
C GLU A 52 4.88 27.26 3.25
N GLU A 53 4.14 26.88 2.20
CA GLU A 53 3.14 25.82 2.28
C GLU A 53 3.76 24.47 2.69
N ARG A 54 4.94 24.16 2.14
CA ARG A 54 5.69 22.95 2.49
C ARG A 54 6.06 22.93 3.97
N LEU A 55 6.56 24.04 4.49
CA LEU A 55 6.95 24.18 5.89
C LEU A 55 5.74 24.10 6.82
N ARG A 56 4.62 24.77 6.48
CA ARG A 56 3.37 24.69 7.25
C ARG A 56 2.84 23.26 7.33
N LEU A 57 2.85 22.53 6.21
CA LEU A 57 2.42 21.14 6.17
C LEU A 57 3.32 20.23 7.02
N ARG A 58 4.64 20.44 6.93
CA ARG A 58 5.60 19.70 7.75
C ARG A 58 5.41 19.99 9.24
N PHE A 59 5.20 21.26 9.59
CA PHE A 59 4.95 21.67 10.98
C PHE A 59 3.68 21.00 11.53
N LEU A 60 2.58 21.05 10.78
CA LEU A 60 1.33 20.39 11.15
C LEU A 60 1.51 18.86 11.33
N GLY A 61 2.27 18.23 10.43
CA GLY A 61 2.59 16.80 10.54
C GLY A 61 3.38 16.47 11.81
N LEU A 62 4.39 17.29 12.15
CA LEU A 62 5.18 17.14 13.36
C LEU A 62 4.35 17.37 14.63
N GLU A 63 3.45 18.36 14.64
CA GLU A 63 2.55 18.59 15.77
C GLU A 63 1.62 17.39 16.03
N ALA A 64 1.08 16.81 14.96
CA ALA A 64 0.26 15.62 15.05
C ALA A 64 1.05 14.42 15.59
N GLU A 65 2.26 14.20 15.09
CA GLU A 65 3.16 13.14 15.55
C GLU A 65 3.54 13.31 17.03
N VAL A 66 3.95 14.52 17.43
CA VAL A 66 4.29 14.84 18.83
C VAL A 66 3.08 14.62 19.74
N THR A 67 1.88 15.02 19.32
CA THR A 67 0.66 14.82 20.09
C THR A 67 0.36 13.33 20.27
N PHE A 68 0.50 12.53 19.21
CA PHE A 68 0.33 11.09 19.26
C PHE A 68 1.33 10.42 20.20
N LEU A 69 2.62 10.78 20.10
CA LEU A 69 3.68 10.24 20.96
C LEU A 69 3.47 10.58 22.43
N LYS A 70 3.06 11.81 22.76
CA LYS A 70 2.68 12.18 24.13
C LYS A 70 1.54 11.32 24.64
N LYS A 71 0.53 11.06 23.80
CA LYS A 71 -0.60 10.22 24.21
C LYS A 71 -0.18 8.78 24.46
N LEU A 72 0.74 8.26 23.65
CA LEU A 72 1.30 6.92 23.82
C LEU A 72 2.10 6.82 25.14
N ASP A 73 2.96 7.80 25.42
CA ASP A 73 3.74 7.87 26.66
C ASP A 73 2.84 7.91 27.91
N GLU A 74 1.76 8.69 27.88
CA GLU A 74 0.75 8.71 28.95
C GLU A 74 0.16 7.31 29.22
N ILE A 75 -0.15 6.55 28.17
CA ILE A 75 -0.72 5.20 28.28
C ILE A 75 0.30 4.25 28.89
N ILE A 76 1.54 4.27 28.40
CA ILE A 76 2.63 3.43 28.90
C ILE A 76 2.85 3.68 30.40
N LYS A 77 3.00 4.94 30.80
CA LYS A 77 3.18 5.33 32.21
C LYS A 77 2.01 4.87 33.09
N ARG A 78 0.78 4.98 32.58
CA ARG A 78 -0.42 4.52 33.30
C ARG A 78 -0.39 3.01 33.53
N ASP A 79 0.00 2.23 32.52
CA ASP A 79 0.02 0.78 32.62
C ASP A 79 1.18 0.27 33.46
N GLU A 80 2.35 0.91 33.41
CA GLU A 80 3.46 0.66 34.34
C GLU A 80 3.05 0.91 35.79
N ALA A 81 2.39 2.04 36.07
CA ALA A 81 1.90 2.35 37.41
C ALA A 81 0.87 1.32 37.91
N LYS A 82 0.00 0.79 37.04
CA LYS A 82 -0.92 -0.30 37.39
C LYS A 82 -0.17 -1.59 37.73
N ARG A 83 0.83 -1.98 36.93
CA ARG A 83 1.64 -3.19 37.16
C ARG A 83 2.40 -3.11 38.49
N GLN A 84 2.98 -1.95 38.81
CA GLN A 84 3.66 -1.73 40.09
C GLN A 84 2.71 -1.83 41.29
N LYS A 85 1.47 -1.35 41.14
CA LYS A 85 0.44 -1.50 42.19
C LYS A 85 0.03 -2.96 42.38
N GLN A 86 -0.13 -3.70 41.29
CA GLN A 86 -0.48 -5.13 41.31
C GLN A 86 0.63 -6.00 41.90
N SER A 87 1.90 -5.66 41.71
CA SER A 87 3.01 -6.44 42.30
C SER A 87 3.25 -6.16 43.79
N LYS A 88 2.55 -5.17 44.37
CA LYS A 88 2.68 -4.76 45.78
C LYS A 88 1.53 -5.24 46.65
N VAL A 89 0.52 -5.86 46.06
CA VAL A 89 -0.60 -6.55 46.71
C VAL A 89 -0.30 -8.03 46.69
#